data_AF-A0A9Q1RJK4-F1
#
_entry.id   AF-A0A9Q1RJK4-F1
#
_cell.length_a   1.000
_cell.length_b   1.000
_cell.length_c   1.000
_cell.angle_alpha   90.00
_cell.angle_beta   90.00
_cell.angle_gamma   90.00
#
_symmetry.space_group_name_H-M   'P 1'
#
loop_
_entity.id
_entity.type
_entity.pdbx_description
1 polymer ?
#
loop_
_entity_poly.entity_id
_entity_poly.type
_entity_poly.pdbx_seq_one_letter_code
_entity_poly.pdbx_strand_id
1 'polypeptide(L)'
;MEPEGASTSSPDCIQILRIFTNQFPEAKITSFLVLEEAPPLLLIVIGQDNGSIYCIQGDIARERIKRFKLQVDNHLDKSQSSITGLGFRVDGQVLQLFAVTPNTVNLFNMHTQTPTRQTLDQIGSSVTSVGMTDRSEFITGLPEAIYFYEVDGRGPCWAFEGEKKFLGWFRGYLLCVLADQRTGKNTFNVYDLKNWLIAHSIVVKEVSQMLCKWGNIILILEDKSTLCIGEKDMESKLDMLFKNLYTVAINFVQSQQSDAAATAEVLRKYGDHLYSKQDFDEAMSQNIHTIGHLEPSYVIQKFLDAQRIHNLTNYLEKLHEKGLASKDHTTLLLNCYTKLKDVEKLNEFIKSEDGVGEQKFDVETVIGVCRAANYHEHAISVAKKAGRHEWYLKILLEDLGRYEEALQYISSLELSQAGGDSERVWQNYYRA
;
A
#
# COMPACT_ATOMS: atom_id res chain seq x y z
N MET A 1 16.73 0.32 -26.56
CA MET A 1 17.85 1.07 -25.97
C MET A 1 18.93 1.14 -27.03
N GLU A 2 19.14 2.31 -27.60
CA GLU A 2 20.35 2.56 -28.40
C GLU A 2 21.58 2.41 -27.49
N PRO A 3 22.71 1.89 -27.99
CA PRO A 3 23.93 1.83 -27.21
C PRO A 3 24.45 3.25 -27.00
N GLU A 4 24.39 3.74 -25.76
CA GLU A 4 25.09 4.97 -25.37
C GLU A 4 26.58 4.81 -25.71
N GLY A 5 27.10 5.75 -26.51
CA GLY A 5 28.50 5.77 -26.91
C GLY A 5 29.43 5.82 -25.70
N ALA A 6 30.58 5.16 -25.80
CA ALA A 6 31.60 5.18 -24.76
C ALA A 6 32.04 6.63 -24.45
N SER A 7 31.60 7.15 -23.30
CA SER A 7 32.11 8.42 -22.77
C SER A 7 33.54 8.19 -22.27
N THR A 8 34.50 8.55 -23.11
CA THR A 8 35.94 8.36 -22.90
C THR A 8 36.59 9.44 -22.03
N SER A 9 35.83 10.34 -21.43
CA SER A 9 36.39 11.34 -20.50
C SER A 9 36.60 10.72 -19.12
N SER A 10 37.84 10.43 -18.76
CA SER A 10 38.19 10.19 -17.36
C SER A 10 37.77 11.40 -16.52
N PRO A 11 37.22 11.20 -15.30
CA PRO A 11 36.85 12.31 -14.44
C PRO A 11 38.07 13.19 -14.14
N ASP A 12 37.97 14.49 -14.40
CA ASP A 12 39.05 15.44 -14.13
C ASP A 12 39.23 15.64 -12.62
N CYS A 13 40.47 15.51 -12.14
CA CYS A 13 40.80 15.82 -10.76
C CYS A 13 40.80 17.34 -10.56
N ILE A 14 39.72 17.86 -9.97
CA ILE A 14 39.54 19.30 -9.73
C ILE A 14 40.47 19.79 -8.62
N GLN A 15 40.68 19.00 -7.56
CA GLN A 15 41.45 19.40 -6.39
C GLN A 15 41.95 18.21 -5.57
N ILE A 16 43.11 18.36 -4.92
CA ILE A 16 43.65 17.40 -3.95
C ILE A 16 43.72 18.06 -2.58
N LEU A 17 43.03 17.47 -1.60
CA LEU A 17 43.01 18.00 -0.23
C LEU A 17 43.77 17.10 0.74
N ARG A 18 44.72 17.67 1.47
CA ARG A 18 45.42 16.95 2.55
C ARG A 18 44.52 16.84 3.78
N ILE A 19 44.15 15.62 4.17
CA ILE A 19 43.30 15.36 5.33
C ILE A 19 44.04 15.76 6.62
N PHE A 20 45.19 15.15 6.91
CA PHE A 20 45.91 15.38 8.16
C PHE A 20 46.85 16.59 8.11
N THR A 21 46.93 17.32 9.21
CA THR A 21 47.77 18.52 9.40
C THR A 21 48.39 18.52 10.80
N ASN A 22 49.25 19.49 11.11
CA ASN A 22 49.82 19.61 12.47
C ASN A 22 48.74 19.80 13.55
N GLN A 23 47.61 20.44 13.23
CA GLN A 23 46.49 20.64 14.14
C GLN A 23 45.52 19.44 14.17
N PHE A 24 45.57 18.58 13.14
CA PHE A 24 44.70 17.43 12.96
C PHE A 24 45.56 16.20 12.65
N PRO A 25 46.11 15.53 13.69
CA PRO A 25 47.10 14.49 13.53
C PRO A 25 46.54 13.26 12.83
N GLU A 26 47.47 12.48 12.26
CA GLU A 26 47.15 11.25 11.53
C GLU A 26 46.54 10.19 12.46
N ALA A 27 45.45 9.57 11.98
CA ALA A 27 44.83 8.41 12.60
C ALA A 27 44.18 7.54 11.52
N LYS A 28 43.93 6.27 11.84
CA LYS A 28 43.35 5.33 10.88
C LYS A 28 41.92 5.74 10.57
N ILE A 29 41.61 5.91 9.28
CA ILE A 29 40.25 6.20 8.80
C ILE A 29 39.45 4.90 8.82
N THR A 30 38.27 4.94 9.42
CA THR A 30 37.39 3.77 9.61
C THR A 30 36.04 3.95 8.95
N SER A 31 35.60 5.19 8.74
CA SER A 31 34.39 5.53 8.01
C SER A 31 34.52 6.89 7.32
N PHE A 32 33.74 7.08 6.26
CA PHE A 32 33.79 8.27 5.41
C PHE A 32 32.40 8.57 4.88
N LEU A 33 31.98 9.83 4.94
CA LEU A 33 30.71 10.29 4.41
C LEU A 33 30.82 11.73 3.90
N VAL A 34 30.09 12.04 2.85
CA VAL A 34 30.05 13.37 2.23
C VAL A 34 28.61 13.81 2.07
N LEU A 35 28.33 15.06 2.42
CA LEU A 35 27.07 15.74 2.19
C LEU A 35 27.32 17.01 1.36
N GLU A 36 26.50 17.25 0.35
CA GLU A 36 26.41 18.56 -0.30
C GLU A 36 25.35 19.38 0.43
N GLU A 37 25.77 20.40 1.18
CA GLU A 37 24.85 21.24 1.97
C GLU A 37 24.08 22.21 1.06
N ALA A 38 24.81 22.82 0.13
CA ALA A 38 24.29 23.64 -0.96
C ALA A 38 25.39 23.79 -2.00
N PRO A 39 25.15 23.73 -3.32
CA PRO A 39 26.22 23.91 -4.30
C PRO A 39 26.94 25.26 -4.12
N PRO A 40 28.28 25.34 -3.96
CA PRO A 40 29.31 24.29 -4.04
C PRO A 40 29.87 23.81 -2.67
N LEU A 41 29.18 24.08 -1.57
CA LEU A 41 29.56 23.77 -0.20
C LEU A 41 29.37 22.28 0.12
N LEU A 42 30.47 21.62 0.47
CA LEU A 42 30.49 20.23 0.91
C LEU A 42 30.83 20.13 2.39
N LEU A 43 30.22 19.17 3.08
CA LEU A 43 30.62 18.69 4.38
C LEU A 43 31.14 17.26 4.25
N ILE A 44 32.44 17.10 4.47
CA ILE A 44 33.13 15.81 4.50
C ILE A 44 33.36 15.44 5.96
N VAL A 45 32.93 14.24 6.35
CA VAL A 45 33.15 13.69 7.70
C VAL A 45 33.90 12.37 7.63
N ILE A 46 34.91 12.26 8.47
CA ILE A 46 35.90 11.17 8.46
C ILE A 46 35.96 10.59 9.87
N GLY A 47 35.41 9.40 10.05
CA GLY A 47 35.50 8.68 11.32
C GLY A 47 36.86 8.00 11.48
N GLN A 48 37.37 8.01 12.70
CA GLN A 48 38.71 7.52 13.04
C GLN A 48 38.67 6.41 14.10
N ASP A 49 39.75 5.63 14.18
CA ASP A 49 39.93 4.54 15.16
C ASP A 49 39.99 4.99 16.63
N ASN A 50 40.22 6.28 16.88
CA ASN A 50 40.36 6.87 18.22
C ASN A 50 39.09 7.60 18.71
N GLY A 51 37.91 7.28 18.14
CA GLY A 51 36.63 7.89 18.53
C GLY A 51 36.43 9.34 18.14
N SER A 52 37.31 9.84 17.27
CA SER A 52 37.22 11.17 16.70
C SER A 52 36.51 11.14 15.35
N ILE A 53 35.78 12.20 15.05
CA ILE A 53 35.24 12.45 13.72
C ILE A 53 35.83 13.76 13.25
N TYR A 54 36.53 13.70 12.13
CA TYR A 54 37.12 14.87 11.52
C TYR A 54 36.20 15.45 10.45
N CYS A 55 35.89 16.74 10.56
CA CYS A 55 34.96 17.43 9.69
C CYS A 55 35.69 18.50 8.86
N ILE A 56 35.43 18.51 7.56
CA ILE A 56 35.91 19.51 6.60
C ILE A 56 34.68 20.07 5.89
N GLN A 57 34.43 21.36 6.06
CA GLN A 57 33.22 22.02 5.56
C GLN A 57 33.60 23.21 4.68
N GLY A 58 32.99 23.34 3.50
CA GLY A 58 33.10 24.53 2.66
C GLY A 58 33.29 24.24 1.17
N ASP A 59 33.73 25.25 0.43
CA ASP A 59 34.02 25.14 -1.00
C ASP A 59 35.42 24.55 -1.20
N ILE A 60 35.45 23.25 -1.53
CA ILE A 60 36.69 22.48 -1.70
C ILE A 60 37.47 22.96 -2.93
N ALA A 61 36.78 23.29 -4.03
CA ALA A 61 37.42 23.71 -5.28
C ALA A 61 38.16 25.04 -5.13
N ARG A 62 37.69 25.93 -4.23
CA ARG A 62 38.32 27.22 -3.93
C ARG A 62 39.17 27.24 -2.66
N GLU A 63 39.37 26.09 -2.02
CA GLU A 63 40.08 25.95 -0.73
C GLU A 63 39.50 26.80 0.42
N ARG A 64 38.23 27.19 0.34
CA ARG A 64 37.56 27.97 1.39
C ARG A 64 36.91 27.02 2.38
N ILE A 65 37.75 26.38 3.18
CA ILE A 65 37.35 25.29 4.08
C ILE A 65 37.54 25.63 5.56
N LYS A 66 36.58 25.18 6.36
CA LYS A 66 36.65 25.12 7.82
C LYS A 66 36.93 23.68 8.25
N ARG A 67 37.83 23.51 9.21
CA ARG A 67 38.20 22.21 9.78
C ARG A 67 37.84 22.20 11.26
N PHE A 68 37.16 21.16 11.71
CA PHE A 68 36.84 20.97 13.13
C PHE A 68 36.73 19.49 13.48
N LYS A 69 36.77 19.18 14.77
CA LYS A 69 36.79 17.81 15.30
C LYS A 69 35.60 17.61 16.22
N LEU A 70 34.91 16.48 16.07
CA LEU A 70 33.94 15.97 17.03
C LEU A 70 34.55 14.79 17.80
N GLN A 71 34.14 14.60 19.05
CA GLN A 71 34.59 13.50 19.88
C GLN A 71 33.40 12.70 20.39
N VAL A 72 33.41 11.40 20.11
CA VAL A 72 32.45 10.45 20.67
C VAL A 72 32.98 9.97 22.01
N ASP A 73 33.98 9.09 22.00
CA ASP A 73 34.59 8.56 23.21
C ASP A 73 36.11 8.58 23.07
N ASN A 74 36.82 8.59 24.20
CA ASN A 74 38.28 8.54 24.24
C ASN A 74 38.73 7.39 25.14
N HIS A 75 38.37 6.17 24.75
CA HIS A 75 38.85 4.96 25.42
C HIS A 75 40.34 4.75 25.10
N LEU A 76 41.08 4.24 26.10
CA LEU A 76 42.47 3.81 25.92
C LEU A 76 42.59 2.69 24.88
N ASP A 77 41.56 1.84 24.81
CA ASP A 77 41.44 0.81 23.78
C ASP A 77 40.79 1.39 22.51
N LYS A 78 41.61 1.60 21.49
CA LYS A 78 41.17 2.10 20.17
C LYS A 78 40.09 1.22 19.54
N SER A 79 40.11 -0.09 19.79
CA SER A 79 39.13 -1.00 19.22
C SER A 79 37.71 -0.65 19.67
N GLN A 80 37.57 -0.14 20.90
CA GLN A 80 36.30 0.22 21.54
C GLN A 80 35.86 1.65 21.24
N SER A 81 36.77 2.52 20.81
CA SER A 81 36.46 3.90 20.42
C SER A 81 36.26 4.08 18.91
N SER A 82 36.66 3.12 18.09
CA SER A 82 36.63 3.25 16.62
C SER A 82 35.26 3.65 16.09
N ILE A 83 35.20 4.66 15.22
CA ILE A 83 33.94 5.05 14.56
C ILE A 83 33.60 4.02 13.49
N THR A 84 32.59 3.19 13.72
CA THR A 84 32.20 2.09 12.83
C THR A 84 31.17 2.51 11.79
N GLY A 85 30.41 3.58 12.03
CA GLY A 85 29.44 4.07 11.06
C GLY A 85 29.06 5.52 11.27
N LEU A 86 28.69 6.18 10.17
CA LEU A 86 28.26 7.57 10.11
C LEU A 86 27.01 7.68 9.23
N GLY A 87 26.09 8.57 9.60
CA GLY A 87 24.87 8.83 8.81
C GLY A 87 24.38 10.26 8.98
N PHE A 88 24.13 10.96 7.88
CA PHE A 88 23.53 12.30 7.93
C PHE A 88 22.01 12.22 7.96
N ARG A 89 21.41 13.02 8.84
CA ARG A 89 19.99 13.36 8.80
C ARG A 89 19.86 14.84 8.46
N VAL A 90 19.10 15.13 7.41
CA VAL A 90 18.80 16.49 6.94
C VAL A 90 17.29 16.65 6.95
N ASP A 91 16.80 17.57 7.77
CA ASP A 91 15.38 17.88 7.91
C ASP A 91 15.17 19.40 7.86
N GLY A 92 14.84 19.90 6.67
CA GLY A 92 14.84 21.33 6.39
C GLY A 92 16.23 21.95 6.60
N GLN A 93 16.36 22.84 7.60
CA GLN A 93 17.63 23.46 7.99
C GLN A 93 18.39 22.68 9.08
N VAL A 94 17.76 21.64 9.66
CA VAL A 94 18.36 20.85 10.72
C VAL A 94 19.31 19.82 10.11
N LEU A 95 20.60 19.99 10.38
CA LEU A 95 21.64 19.02 10.04
C LEU A 95 22.09 18.28 11.30
N GLN A 96 22.01 16.96 11.25
CA GLN A 96 22.46 16.08 12.31
C GLN A 96 23.34 14.96 11.76
N LEU A 97 24.27 14.49 12.58
CA LEU A 97 25.20 13.41 12.26
C LEU A 97 25.06 12.30 13.30
N PHE A 98 24.60 11.14 12.87
CA PHE A 98 24.70 9.90 13.63
C PHE A 98 26.13 9.37 13.55
N ALA A 99 26.63 8.87 14.67
CA ALA A 99 27.93 8.22 14.78
C ALA A 99 27.86 7.02 15.71
N VAL A 100 28.44 5.90 15.28
CA VAL A 100 28.44 4.65 16.03
C VAL A 100 29.87 4.26 16.37
N THR A 101 30.05 3.80 17.60
CA THR A 101 31.23 3.04 18.05
C THR A 101 30.76 1.63 18.42
N PRO A 102 31.65 0.69 18.77
CA PRO A 102 31.23 -0.61 19.33
C PRO A 102 30.35 -0.52 20.58
N ASN A 103 30.44 0.58 21.34
CA ASN A 103 29.77 0.72 22.63
C ASN A 103 28.64 1.75 22.63
N THR A 104 28.61 2.70 21.71
CA THR A 104 27.66 3.82 21.80
C THR A 104 27.11 4.22 20.43
N VAL A 105 25.83 4.59 20.40
CA VAL A 105 25.20 5.30 19.28
C VAL A 105 24.98 6.74 19.70
N ASN A 106 25.48 7.69 18.90
CA ASN A 106 25.49 9.10 19.24
C ASN A 106 24.92 9.94 18.11
N LEU A 107 24.35 11.07 18.49
CA LEU A 107 23.81 12.08 17.59
C LEU A 107 24.49 13.41 17.86
N PHE A 108 25.04 14.02 16.82
CA PHE A 108 25.55 15.38 16.86
C PHE A 108 24.56 16.31 16.18
N ASN A 109 24.18 17.38 16.87
CA ASN A 109 23.46 18.50 16.27
C ASN A 109 24.49 19.47 15.68
N MET A 110 24.45 19.66 14.36
CA MET A 110 25.45 20.43 13.61
C MET A 110 25.01 21.87 13.33
N HIS A 111 23.80 22.26 13.73
CA HIS A 111 23.26 23.60 13.48
C HIS A 111 23.90 24.68 14.37
N THR A 112 24.39 24.31 15.55
CA THR A 112 25.04 25.24 16.48
C THR A 112 26.48 25.51 16.09
N GLN A 113 26.99 26.71 16.42
CA GLN A 113 28.38 27.09 16.13
C GLN A 113 29.40 26.08 16.69
N THR A 114 29.07 25.50 17.86
CA THR A 114 29.72 24.33 18.45
C THR A 114 28.74 23.16 18.44
N PRO A 115 29.00 22.10 17.67
CA PRO A 115 28.11 20.95 17.61
C PRO A 115 27.92 20.29 18.98
N THR A 116 26.67 19.97 19.33
CA THR A 116 26.32 19.34 20.62
C THR A 116 26.09 17.85 20.43
N ARG A 117 26.60 17.04 21.37
CA ARG A 117 26.46 15.58 21.35
C ARG A 117 25.35 15.11 22.30
N GLN A 118 24.57 14.15 21.84
CA GLN A 118 23.66 13.34 22.63
C GLN A 118 23.99 11.85 22.40
N THR A 119 24.06 11.07 23.47
CA THR A 119 24.19 9.60 23.37
C THR A 119 22.78 9.01 23.35
N LEU A 120 22.44 8.30 22.28
CA LEU A 120 21.13 7.69 22.07
C LEU A 120 21.05 6.28 22.66
N ASP A 121 22.16 5.53 22.65
CA ASP A 121 22.24 4.18 23.21
C ASP A 121 23.66 3.87 23.68
N GLN A 122 23.77 3.05 24.72
CA GLN A 122 25.00 2.49 25.28
C GLN A 122 25.30 1.08 24.74
N ILE A 123 24.63 0.71 23.65
CA ILE A 123 24.91 -0.49 22.87
C ILE A 123 25.19 -0.03 21.44
N GLY A 124 26.45 -0.16 21.03
CA GLY A 124 26.91 0.26 19.71
C GLY A 124 26.92 -0.89 18.70
N SER A 125 27.81 -0.80 17.71
CA SER A 125 28.09 -1.90 16.79
C SER A 125 29.55 -1.90 16.36
N SER A 126 30.18 -3.07 16.40
CA SER A 126 31.54 -3.29 15.90
C SER A 126 31.59 -3.49 14.38
N VAL A 127 30.43 -3.71 13.74
CA VAL A 127 30.33 -3.93 12.30
C VAL A 127 30.22 -2.57 11.60
N THR A 128 31.02 -2.36 10.56
CA THR A 128 30.95 -1.17 9.72
C THR A 128 29.80 -1.26 8.71
N SER A 129 28.59 -1.53 9.21
CA SER A 129 27.39 -1.63 8.37
C SER A 129 26.30 -0.76 8.98
N VAL A 130 26.06 0.38 8.35
CA VAL A 130 25.03 1.33 8.77
C VAL A 130 24.30 1.86 7.55
N GLY A 131 23.12 2.43 7.75
CA GLY A 131 22.33 3.04 6.69
C GLY A 131 21.40 4.12 7.22
N MET A 132 20.78 4.85 6.31
CA MET A 132 19.74 5.83 6.59
C MET A 132 18.47 5.42 5.84
N THR A 133 17.32 5.40 6.52
CA THR A 133 16.03 5.14 5.87
C THR A 133 15.52 6.37 5.14
N ASP A 134 14.51 6.18 4.28
CA ASP A 134 13.83 7.30 3.61
C ASP A 134 13.10 8.23 4.62
N ARG A 135 12.88 7.76 5.85
CA ARG A 135 12.31 8.54 6.96
C ARG A 135 13.37 9.21 7.84
N SER A 136 14.63 9.18 7.40
CA SER A 136 15.79 9.68 8.15
C SER A 136 16.02 8.98 9.49
N GLU A 137 15.63 7.72 9.60
CA GLU A 137 16.03 6.86 10.73
C GLU A 137 17.41 6.26 10.42
N PHE A 138 18.26 6.19 11.42
CA PHE A 138 19.57 5.58 11.31
C PHE A 138 19.50 4.09 11.67
N ILE A 139 20.09 3.22 10.84
CA ILE A 139 20.08 1.77 11.07
C ILE A 139 21.49 1.24 11.36
N THR A 140 21.58 0.33 12.32
CA THR A 140 22.81 -0.41 12.64
C THR A 140 22.53 -1.88 12.92
N GLY A 141 23.51 -2.73 12.66
CA GLY A 141 23.41 -4.18 12.80
C GLY A 141 24.17 -4.69 14.00
N LEU A 142 23.52 -5.54 14.79
CA LEU A 142 24.12 -6.39 15.81
C LEU A 142 23.87 -7.86 15.47
N PRO A 143 24.64 -8.81 16.01
CA PRO A 143 24.51 -10.24 15.68
C PRO A 143 23.07 -10.76 15.73
N GLU A 144 22.27 -10.29 16.67
CA GLU A 144 20.88 -10.71 16.92
C GLU A 144 19.82 -9.93 16.12
N ALA A 145 20.05 -8.66 15.82
CA ALA A 145 19.01 -7.78 15.29
C ALA A 145 19.57 -6.54 14.58
N ILE A 146 18.69 -5.90 13.82
CA ILE A 146 18.93 -4.58 13.22
C ILE A 146 18.10 -3.57 14.01
N TYR A 147 18.78 -2.51 14.47
CA TYR A 147 18.21 -1.47 15.32
C TYR A 147 18.04 -0.18 14.54
N PHE A 148 16.89 0.47 14.76
CA PHE A 148 16.55 1.76 14.17
C PHE A 148 16.70 2.84 15.24
N TYR A 149 17.19 4.00 14.85
CA TYR A 149 17.41 5.13 15.72
C TYR A 149 16.80 6.39 15.11
N GLU A 150 16.05 7.10 15.93
CA GLU A 150 15.53 8.43 15.63
C GLU A 150 16.31 9.48 16.45
N VAL A 151 15.93 10.75 16.32
CA VAL A 151 16.57 11.84 17.07
C VAL A 151 16.34 11.73 18.58
N ASP A 152 15.23 11.13 18.99
CA ASP A 152 14.83 11.02 20.39
C ASP A 152 15.38 9.76 21.07
N GLY A 153 15.96 8.82 20.31
CA GLY A 153 16.57 7.62 20.85
C GLY A 153 16.39 6.37 19.98
N ARG A 154 16.46 5.22 20.65
CA ARG A 154 16.28 3.89 20.05
C ARG A 154 14.82 3.66 19.67
N GLY A 155 14.60 3.38 18.39
CA GLY A 155 13.32 2.99 17.81
C GLY A 155 13.14 1.46 17.77
N PRO A 156 12.36 0.94 16.80
CA PRO A 156 12.09 -0.48 16.68
C PRO A 156 13.34 -1.28 16.31
N CYS A 157 13.29 -2.60 16.55
CA CYS A 157 14.31 -3.53 16.10
C CYS A 157 13.71 -4.76 15.44
N TRP A 158 14.45 -5.31 14.50
CA TRP A 158 14.04 -6.49 13.74
C TRP A 158 15.09 -7.58 13.92
N ALA A 159 14.67 -8.75 14.40
CA ALA A 159 15.55 -9.88 14.60
C ALA A 159 15.89 -10.52 13.25
N PHE A 160 17.18 -10.74 13.02
CA PHE A 160 17.69 -11.44 11.84
C PHE A 160 18.77 -12.40 12.29
N GLU A 161 18.74 -13.64 11.79
CA GLU A 161 19.84 -14.59 12.05
C GLU A 161 21.01 -14.35 11.08
N GLY A 162 22.22 -14.72 11.52
CA GLY A 162 23.45 -14.59 10.74
C GLY A 162 24.24 -13.32 11.02
N GLU A 163 25.53 -13.34 10.69
CA GLU A 163 26.42 -12.21 10.90
C GLU A 163 26.15 -11.14 9.83
N LYS A 164 25.87 -9.90 10.25
CA LYS A 164 25.63 -8.79 9.33
C LYS A 164 26.97 -8.30 8.81
N LYS A 165 27.15 -8.33 7.49
CA LYS A 165 28.34 -7.80 6.82
C LYS A 165 28.08 -6.41 6.26
N PHE A 166 26.93 -6.22 5.60
CA PHE A 166 26.50 -4.95 5.05
C PHE A 166 25.03 -4.71 5.32
N LEU A 167 24.69 -3.44 5.54
CA LEU A 167 23.34 -2.93 5.73
C LEU A 167 23.15 -1.74 4.82
N GLY A 168 21.93 -1.57 4.35
CA GLY A 168 21.56 -0.43 3.54
C GLY A 168 20.05 -0.30 3.46
N TRP A 169 19.64 0.78 2.81
CA TRP A 169 18.25 1.07 2.58
C TRP A 169 18.05 1.53 1.15
N PHE A 170 16.99 1.08 0.52
CA PHE A 170 16.65 1.48 -0.83
C PHE A 170 15.14 1.45 -1.04
N ARG A 171 14.52 2.62 -1.24
CA ARG A 171 13.09 2.76 -1.62
C ARG A 171 12.14 1.95 -0.73
N GLY A 172 12.29 2.08 0.58
CA GLY A 172 11.48 1.35 1.57
C GLY A 172 11.92 -0.08 1.86
N TYR A 173 12.94 -0.60 1.17
CA TYR A 173 13.50 -1.92 1.42
C TYR A 173 14.74 -1.86 2.30
N LEU A 174 14.81 -2.75 3.28
CA LEU A 174 16.02 -3.01 4.04
C LEU A 174 16.92 -3.97 3.25
N LEU A 175 18.17 -3.61 3.08
CA LEU A 175 19.18 -4.39 2.38
C LEU A 175 20.14 -5.02 3.39
N CYS A 176 20.38 -6.32 3.29
CA CYS A 176 21.33 -7.00 4.16
C CYS A 176 22.20 -7.99 3.40
N VAL A 177 23.51 -7.93 3.63
CA VAL A 177 24.41 -9.05 3.34
C VAL A 177 24.64 -9.79 4.65
N LEU A 178 24.19 -11.04 4.70
CA LEU A 178 24.27 -11.90 5.88
C LEU A 178 25.23 -13.06 5.59
N ALA A 179 26.21 -13.25 6.47
CA ALA A 179 27.07 -14.42 6.50
C ALA A 179 26.44 -15.51 7.38
N ASP A 180 26.20 -16.68 6.78
CA ASP A 180 25.82 -17.88 7.53
C ASP A 180 27.05 -18.46 8.21
N GLN A 181 27.07 -18.44 9.55
CA GLN A 181 28.19 -18.95 10.34
C GLN A 181 28.42 -20.46 10.18
N ARG A 182 27.40 -21.23 9.78
CA ARG A 182 27.51 -22.69 9.62
C ARG A 182 28.13 -23.06 8.28
N THR A 183 27.71 -22.38 7.22
CA THR A 183 28.14 -22.73 5.85
C THR A 183 29.24 -21.81 5.31
N GLY A 184 29.49 -20.66 5.96
CA GLY A 184 30.39 -19.62 5.49
C GLY A 184 29.89 -18.90 4.23
N LYS A 185 28.64 -19.13 3.81
CA LYS A 185 28.07 -18.51 2.61
C LYS A 185 27.48 -17.15 2.94
N ASN A 186 27.71 -16.19 2.05
CA ASN A 186 27.06 -14.89 2.12
C ASN A 186 25.79 -14.90 1.29
N THR A 187 24.75 -14.27 1.84
CA THR A 187 23.46 -14.13 1.18
C THR A 187 23.07 -12.67 1.22
N PHE A 188 22.79 -12.10 0.05
CA PHE A 188 22.20 -10.79 -0.08
C PHE A 188 20.68 -10.92 -0.06
N ASN A 189 20.04 -10.20 0.86
CA ASN A 189 18.60 -10.19 1.06
C ASN A 189 18.05 -8.77 0.96
N VAL A 190 16.90 -8.66 0.30
CA VAL A 190 16.09 -7.44 0.21
C VAL A 190 14.80 -7.70 0.97
N TYR A 191 14.60 -7.01 2.08
CA TYR A 191 13.46 -7.18 2.97
C TYR A 191 12.45 -6.04 2.81
N ASP A 192 11.19 -6.40 2.60
CA ASP A 192 10.04 -5.53 2.76
C ASP A 192 9.51 -5.69 4.19
N LEU A 193 9.92 -4.78 5.07
CA LEU A 193 9.52 -4.80 6.47
C LEU A 193 8.04 -4.46 6.66
N LYS A 194 7.42 -3.77 5.70
CA LYS A 194 6.00 -3.39 5.78
C LYS A 194 5.10 -4.58 5.48
N ASN A 195 5.48 -5.39 4.49
CA ASN A 195 4.71 -6.55 4.05
C ASN A 195 5.23 -7.90 4.62
N TRP A 196 6.24 -7.87 5.49
CA TRP A 196 6.89 -9.05 6.07
C TRP A 196 7.36 -10.04 4.98
N LEU A 197 7.95 -9.51 3.91
CA LEU A 197 8.34 -10.30 2.73
C LEU A 197 9.85 -10.18 2.47
N ILE A 198 10.48 -11.30 2.11
CA ILE A 198 11.80 -11.30 1.47
C ILE A 198 11.58 -11.09 -0.03
N ALA A 199 11.75 -9.85 -0.49
CA ALA A 199 11.52 -9.47 -1.89
C ALA A 199 12.54 -10.09 -2.84
N HIS A 200 13.78 -10.28 -2.37
CA HIS A 200 14.84 -10.94 -3.12
C HIS A 200 15.85 -11.59 -2.18
N SER A 201 16.38 -12.75 -2.57
CA SER A 201 17.45 -13.45 -1.85
C SER A 201 18.36 -14.14 -2.85
N ILE A 202 19.67 -13.90 -2.75
CA ILE A 202 20.67 -14.50 -3.63
C ILE A 202 21.97 -14.76 -2.87
N VAL A 203 22.57 -15.92 -3.11
CA VAL A 203 23.91 -16.24 -2.61
C VAL A 203 24.93 -15.40 -3.36
N VAL A 204 25.78 -14.69 -2.63
CA VAL A 204 26.81 -13.81 -3.17
C VAL A 204 28.19 -14.23 -2.66
N LYS A 205 29.24 -13.82 -3.39
CA LYS A 205 30.61 -13.91 -2.88
C LYS A 205 30.84 -12.83 -1.81
N GLU A 206 32.08 -12.72 -1.32
CA GLU A 206 32.48 -11.62 -0.45
C GLU A 206 32.22 -10.26 -1.11
N VAL A 207 31.40 -9.46 -0.43
CA VAL A 207 31.02 -8.11 -0.84
C VAL A 207 32.04 -7.15 -0.23
N SER A 208 32.62 -6.29 -1.06
CA SER A 208 33.52 -5.23 -0.61
C SER A 208 32.78 -3.94 -0.31
N GLN A 209 31.76 -3.60 -1.10
CA GLN A 209 30.95 -2.38 -0.99
C GLN A 209 29.53 -2.62 -1.51
N MET A 210 28.57 -1.93 -0.91
CA MET A 210 27.18 -1.85 -1.38
C MET A 210 26.81 -0.40 -1.65
N LEU A 211 26.31 -0.12 -2.85
CA LEU A 211 25.96 1.22 -3.31
C LEU A 211 24.51 1.24 -3.80
N CYS A 212 23.80 2.31 -3.46
CA CYS A 212 22.45 2.59 -3.98
C CYS A 212 22.54 3.83 -4.87
N LYS A 213 22.75 3.65 -6.19
CA LYS A 213 22.98 4.74 -7.16
C LYS A 213 22.29 4.43 -8.48
N TRP A 214 21.93 5.49 -9.19
CA TRP A 214 21.27 5.41 -10.51
C TRP A 214 19.99 4.56 -10.50
N GLY A 215 19.25 4.57 -9.39
CA GLY A 215 18.03 3.78 -9.23
C GLY A 215 18.25 2.27 -9.09
N ASN A 216 19.49 1.81 -8.84
CA ASN A 216 19.82 0.40 -8.68
C ASN A 216 20.61 0.15 -7.38
N ILE A 217 20.57 -1.10 -6.93
CA ILE A 217 21.43 -1.63 -5.88
C ILE A 217 22.63 -2.29 -6.56
N ILE A 218 23.84 -1.85 -6.21
CA ILE A 218 25.09 -2.31 -6.80
C ILE A 218 25.95 -2.91 -5.70
N LEU A 219 26.29 -4.19 -5.83
CA LEU A 219 27.26 -4.87 -4.96
C LEU A 219 28.58 -4.99 -5.71
N ILE A 220 29.65 -4.45 -5.12
CA ILE A 220 31.01 -4.63 -5.62
C ILE A 220 31.64 -5.78 -4.84
N LEU A 221 32.04 -6.84 -5.52
CA LEU A 221 32.63 -8.03 -4.93
C LEU A 221 34.15 -7.89 -4.79
N GLU A 222 34.77 -8.68 -3.92
CA GLU A 222 36.24 -8.64 -3.73
C GLU A 222 37.02 -9.02 -4.99
N ASP A 223 36.43 -9.84 -5.87
CA ASP A 223 37.00 -10.19 -7.18
C ASP A 223 36.84 -9.07 -8.23
N LYS A 224 36.40 -7.88 -7.81
CA LYS A 224 36.13 -6.69 -8.62
C LYS A 224 34.98 -6.83 -9.61
N SER A 225 34.26 -7.95 -9.59
CA SER A 225 33.00 -8.07 -10.33
C SER A 225 31.88 -7.31 -9.59
N THR A 226 30.83 -6.96 -10.34
CA THR A 226 29.71 -6.18 -9.81
C THR A 226 28.39 -6.88 -10.08
N LEU A 227 27.54 -6.96 -9.06
CA LEU A 227 26.15 -7.39 -9.21
C LEU A 227 25.24 -6.15 -9.19
N CYS A 228 24.45 -5.97 -10.24
CA CYS A 228 23.47 -4.89 -10.33
C CYS A 228 22.07 -5.47 -10.19
N ILE A 229 21.32 -4.95 -9.22
CA ILE A 229 19.95 -5.38 -8.92
C ILE A 229 19.04 -4.18 -9.15
N GLY A 230 18.23 -4.31 -10.20
CA GLY A 230 17.21 -3.34 -10.58
C GLY A 230 15.83 -3.75 -10.07
N GLU A 231 15.05 -2.75 -9.68
CA GLU A 231 13.66 -2.93 -9.31
C GLU A 231 12.81 -3.23 -10.56
N LYS A 232 12.03 -4.32 -10.52
CA LYS A 232 11.09 -4.63 -11.60
C LYS A 232 9.95 -3.61 -11.66
N ASP A 233 9.37 -3.46 -12.84
CA ASP A 233 8.17 -2.66 -13.04
C ASP A 233 6.97 -3.24 -12.26
N MET A 234 5.94 -2.41 -12.09
CA MET A 234 4.77 -2.75 -11.28
C MET A 234 4.00 -3.94 -11.85
N GLU A 235 3.84 -4.04 -13.16
CA GLU A 235 3.09 -5.13 -13.81
C GLU A 235 3.80 -6.47 -13.58
N SER A 236 5.11 -6.53 -13.82
CA SER A 236 5.94 -7.69 -13.53
C SER A 236 5.91 -8.10 -12.07
N LYS A 237 5.92 -7.13 -11.13
CA LYS A 237 5.81 -7.41 -9.69
C LYS A 237 4.46 -8.02 -9.34
N LEU A 238 3.38 -7.44 -9.85
CA LEU A 238 2.03 -7.94 -9.63
C LEU A 238 1.88 -9.36 -10.17
N ASP A 239 2.34 -9.64 -11.39
CA ASP A 239 2.30 -10.99 -11.97
C ASP A 239 3.10 -12.03 -11.16
N MET A 240 4.20 -11.62 -10.52
CA MET A 240 4.93 -12.49 -9.59
C MET A 240 4.16 -12.71 -8.28
N LEU A 241 3.60 -11.66 -7.70
CA LEU A 241 2.85 -11.74 -6.44
C LEU A 241 1.54 -12.50 -6.60
N PHE A 242 0.86 -12.36 -7.74
CA PHE A 242 -0.35 -13.12 -8.08
C PHE A 242 -0.10 -14.63 -8.22
N LYS A 243 1.14 -15.12 -8.23
CA LYS A 243 1.33 -16.57 -8.22
C LYS A 243 0.99 -17.20 -6.87
N ASN A 244 1.29 -16.54 -5.74
CA ASN A 244 1.10 -17.13 -4.40
C ASN A 244 0.86 -16.12 -3.24
N LEU A 245 0.95 -14.81 -3.44
CA LEU A 245 1.01 -13.77 -2.39
C LEU A 245 0.08 -12.58 -2.70
N TYR A 246 -1.21 -12.86 -2.90
CA TYR A 246 -2.19 -11.84 -3.29
C TYR A 246 -2.47 -10.78 -2.23
N THR A 247 -2.48 -11.14 -0.95
CA THR A 247 -2.65 -10.17 0.16
C THR A 247 -1.54 -9.12 0.17
N VAL A 248 -0.31 -9.54 -0.11
CA VAL A 248 0.84 -8.65 -0.31
C VAL A 248 0.64 -7.79 -1.56
N ALA A 249 0.12 -8.34 -2.65
CA ALA A 249 -0.17 -7.57 -3.87
C ALA A 249 -1.16 -6.42 -3.61
N ILE A 250 -2.20 -6.66 -2.81
CA ILE A 250 -3.16 -5.62 -2.41
C ILE A 250 -2.48 -4.54 -1.59
N ASN A 251 -1.77 -4.93 -0.52
CA ASN A 251 -1.06 -3.97 0.34
C ASN A 251 -0.06 -3.14 -0.47
N PHE A 252 0.63 -3.77 -1.42
CA PHE A 252 1.57 -3.12 -2.32
C PHE A 252 0.88 -2.03 -3.15
N VAL A 253 -0.23 -2.34 -3.81
CA VAL A 253 -0.98 -1.40 -4.65
C VAL A 253 -1.62 -0.27 -3.84
N GLN A 254 -2.21 -0.58 -2.69
CA GLN A 254 -2.76 0.42 -1.78
C GLN A 254 -1.68 1.35 -1.23
N SER A 255 -0.49 0.82 -0.92
CA SER A 255 0.60 1.61 -0.35
C SER A 255 1.24 2.60 -1.31
N GLN A 256 1.20 2.33 -2.61
CA GLN A 256 1.83 3.18 -3.62
C GLN A 256 0.92 4.27 -4.16
N GLN A 257 -0.24 4.52 -3.53
CA GLN A 257 -1.25 5.47 -4.03
C GLN A 257 -1.53 5.26 -5.53
N SER A 258 -1.62 4.00 -5.94
CA SER A 258 -1.93 3.67 -7.32
C SER A 258 -3.33 4.18 -7.67
N ASP A 259 -3.52 4.55 -8.94
CA ASP A 259 -4.82 4.93 -9.48
C ASP A 259 -5.90 3.93 -9.04
N ALA A 260 -7.08 4.44 -8.68
CA ALA A 260 -8.18 3.62 -8.19
C ALA A 260 -8.61 2.57 -9.22
N ALA A 261 -8.44 2.87 -10.51
CA ALA A 261 -8.65 1.90 -11.60
C ALA A 261 -7.62 0.76 -11.60
N ALA A 262 -6.33 1.06 -11.38
CA ALA A 262 -5.28 0.04 -11.29
C ALA A 262 -5.48 -0.86 -10.06
N THR A 263 -5.93 -0.26 -8.95
CA THR A 263 -6.29 -1.00 -7.72
C THR A 263 -7.47 -1.94 -7.97
N ALA A 264 -8.51 -1.47 -8.67
CA ALA A 264 -9.66 -2.27 -9.01
C ALA A 264 -9.30 -3.45 -9.94
N GLU A 265 -8.38 -3.26 -10.89
CA GLU A 265 -7.91 -4.32 -11.78
C GLU A 265 -7.13 -5.41 -11.02
N VAL A 266 -6.34 -5.02 -10.02
CA VAL A 266 -5.63 -5.95 -9.14
C VAL A 266 -6.61 -6.76 -8.29
N LEU A 267 -7.59 -6.10 -7.69
CA LEU A 267 -8.64 -6.73 -6.91
C LEU A 267 -9.50 -7.66 -7.76
N ARG A 268 -9.78 -7.30 -9.02
CA ARG A 268 -10.45 -8.18 -9.99
C ARG A 268 -9.66 -9.46 -10.23
N LYS A 269 -8.36 -9.35 -10.56
CA LYS A 269 -7.49 -10.52 -10.75
C LYS A 269 -7.43 -11.41 -9.50
N TYR A 270 -7.42 -10.82 -8.31
CA TYR A 270 -7.46 -11.59 -7.05
C TYR A 270 -8.80 -12.29 -6.82
N GLY A 271 -9.91 -11.58 -7.03
CA GLY A 271 -11.26 -12.14 -6.94
C GLY A 271 -11.42 -13.34 -7.89
N ASP A 272 -10.87 -13.24 -9.10
CA ASP A 272 -10.88 -14.34 -10.08
C ASP A 272 -10.11 -15.57 -9.60
N HIS A 273 -8.95 -15.35 -8.97
CA HIS A 273 -8.14 -16.44 -8.43
C HIS A 273 -8.83 -17.12 -7.24
N LEU A 274 -9.37 -16.36 -6.31
CA LEU A 274 -10.14 -16.88 -5.18
C LEU A 274 -11.38 -17.66 -5.65
N TYR A 275 -12.06 -17.14 -6.66
CA TYR A 275 -13.16 -17.82 -7.32
C TYR A 275 -12.73 -19.17 -7.90
N SER A 276 -11.55 -19.24 -8.56
CA SER A 276 -11.01 -20.51 -9.09
C SER A 276 -10.65 -21.51 -7.99
N LYS A 277 -10.30 -21.02 -6.79
CA LYS A 277 -10.05 -21.83 -5.58
C LYS A 277 -11.32 -22.25 -4.83
N GLN A 278 -12.50 -21.86 -5.32
CA GLN A 278 -13.80 -22.08 -4.66
C GLN A 278 -13.98 -21.30 -3.34
N ASP A 279 -13.15 -20.28 -3.09
CA ASP A 279 -13.32 -19.36 -1.97
C ASP A 279 -14.21 -18.19 -2.40
N PHE A 280 -15.51 -18.44 -2.47
CA PHE A 280 -16.48 -17.54 -3.09
C PHE A 280 -16.82 -16.32 -2.23
N ASP A 281 -16.74 -16.43 -0.92
CA ASP A 281 -17.11 -15.36 0.02
C ASP A 281 -16.01 -14.29 0.06
N GLU A 282 -14.75 -14.72 0.12
CA GLU A 282 -13.62 -13.81 0.05
C GLU A 282 -13.52 -13.21 -1.36
N ALA A 283 -13.71 -14.02 -2.42
CA ALA A 283 -13.76 -13.50 -3.80
C ALA A 283 -14.82 -12.39 -3.95
N MET A 284 -15.98 -12.57 -3.32
CA MET A 284 -17.04 -11.57 -3.37
C MET A 284 -16.66 -10.30 -2.60
N SER A 285 -16.08 -10.44 -1.41
CA SER A 285 -15.59 -9.32 -0.61
C SER A 285 -14.62 -8.44 -1.41
N GLN A 286 -13.73 -9.04 -2.19
CA GLN A 286 -12.79 -8.30 -3.04
C GLN A 286 -13.50 -7.60 -4.23
N ASN A 287 -14.48 -8.26 -4.86
CA ASN A 287 -15.27 -7.67 -5.95
C ASN A 287 -16.12 -6.47 -5.47
N ILE A 288 -16.59 -6.45 -4.22
CA ILE A 288 -17.33 -5.29 -3.68
C ILE A 288 -16.45 -4.04 -3.64
N HIS A 289 -15.15 -4.19 -3.39
CA HIS A 289 -14.20 -3.08 -3.39
C HIS A 289 -13.92 -2.52 -4.79
N THR A 290 -14.23 -3.27 -5.87
CA THR A 290 -14.06 -2.79 -7.26
C THR A 290 -15.26 -2.01 -7.80
N ILE A 291 -16.38 -1.96 -7.05
CA ILE A 291 -17.59 -1.21 -7.43
C ILE A 291 -17.24 0.27 -7.62
N GLY A 292 -17.53 0.78 -8.82
CA GLY A 292 -17.22 2.13 -9.28
C GLY A 292 -16.13 2.19 -10.35
N HIS A 293 -15.33 1.12 -10.47
CA HIS A 293 -14.24 1.01 -11.45
C HIS A 293 -14.37 -0.21 -12.36
N LEU A 294 -14.97 -1.29 -11.86
CA LEU A 294 -15.28 -2.49 -12.64
C LEU A 294 -16.76 -2.50 -13.04
N GLU A 295 -17.03 -2.98 -14.25
CA GLU A 295 -18.38 -3.13 -14.79
C GLU A 295 -19.14 -4.25 -14.03
N PRO A 296 -20.33 -3.97 -13.46
CA PRO A 296 -21.05 -4.94 -12.62
C PRO A 296 -21.40 -6.26 -13.31
N SER A 297 -21.66 -6.26 -14.61
CA SER A 297 -22.05 -7.49 -15.34
C SER A 297 -20.95 -8.54 -15.28
N TYR A 298 -19.67 -8.14 -15.25
CA TYR A 298 -18.55 -9.06 -15.06
C TYR A 298 -18.69 -9.94 -13.80
N VAL A 299 -18.98 -9.30 -12.66
CA VAL A 299 -19.13 -10.00 -11.37
C VAL A 299 -20.44 -10.78 -11.35
N ILE A 300 -21.53 -10.16 -11.80
CA ILE A 300 -22.86 -10.80 -11.83
C ILE A 300 -22.82 -12.10 -12.62
N GLN A 301 -22.26 -12.10 -13.84
CA GLN A 301 -22.20 -13.29 -14.70
C GLN A 301 -21.46 -14.46 -14.03
N LYS A 302 -20.43 -14.20 -13.23
CA LYS A 302 -19.73 -15.26 -12.48
C LYS A 302 -20.55 -15.85 -11.35
N PHE A 303 -21.35 -15.03 -10.66
CA PHE A 303 -22.07 -15.42 -9.45
C PHE A 303 -23.56 -15.74 -9.67
N LEU A 304 -24.04 -15.87 -10.92
CA LEU A 304 -25.44 -16.21 -11.26
C LEU A 304 -25.90 -17.62 -10.84
N ASP A 305 -24.99 -18.50 -10.44
CA ASP A 305 -25.33 -19.86 -9.99
C ASP A 305 -26.20 -19.84 -8.72
N ALA A 306 -27.22 -20.68 -8.69
CA ALA A 306 -28.16 -20.78 -7.59
C ALA A 306 -27.51 -21.12 -6.24
N GLN A 307 -26.35 -21.80 -6.24
CA GLN A 307 -25.60 -22.08 -5.01
C GLN A 307 -24.92 -20.83 -4.42
N ARG A 308 -24.72 -19.78 -5.23
CA ARG A 308 -23.98 -18.56 -4.87
C ARG A 308 -24.87 -17.34 -4.72
N ILE A 309 -26.18 -17.56 -4.61
CA ILE A 309 -27.19 -16.51 -4.53
C ILE A 309 -26.95 -15.51 -3.39
N HIS A 310 -26.45 -15.96 -2.23
CA HIS A 310 -26.13 -15.06 -1.11
C HIS A 310 -25.01 -14.07 -1.46
N ASN A 311 -23.98 -14.53 -2.18
CA ASN A 311 -22.84 -13.71 -2.57
C ASN A 311 -23.26 -12.69 -3.63
N LEU A 312 -24.06 -13.12 -4.61
CA LEU A 312 -24.65 -12.22 -5.59
C LEU A 312 -25.56 -11.18 -4.95
N THR A 313 -26.37 -11.58 -3.96
CA THR A 313 -27.25 -10.68 -3.21
C THR A 313 -26.43 -9.60 -2.50
N ASN A 314 -25.38 -10.00 -1.78
CA ASN A 314 -24.47 -9.06 -1.10
C ASN A 314 -23.83 -8.06 -2.06
N TYR A 315 -23.37 -8.52 -3.24
CA TYR A 315 -22.83 -7.62 -4.27
C TYR A 315 -23.83 -6.56 -4.73
N LEU A 316 -25.06 -7.00 -5.03
CA LEU A 316 -26.13 -6.14 -5.53
C LEU A 316 -26.62 -5.15 -4.45
N GLU A 317 -26.68 -5.58 -3.19
CA GLU A 317 -26.94 -4.70 -2.03
C GLU A 317 -25.89 -3.58 -1.95
N LYS A 318 -24.60 -3.94 -1.99
CA LYS A 318 -23.50 -2.95 -1.97
C LYS A 318 -23.46 -2.05 -3.20
N LEU A 319 -23.88 -2.55 -4.35
CA LEU A 319 -24.02 -1.75 -5.57
C LEU A 319 -25.13 -0.70 -5.43
N HIS A 320 -26.24 -1.08 -4.79
CA HIS A 320 -27.37 -0.19 -4.47
C HIS A 320 -26.99 0.85 -3.40
N GLU A 321 -26.30 0.46 -2.33
CA GLU A 321 -25.80 1.38 -1.30
C GLU A 321 -24.92 2.49 -1.90
N LYS A 322 -24.11 2.17 -2.92
CA LYS A 322 -23.26 3.12 -3.65
C LYS A 322 -24.00 3.95 -4.71
N GLY A 323 -25.28 3.69 -4.96
CA GLY A 323 -26.08 4.42 -5.95
C GLY A 323 -25.69 4.15 -7.42
N LEU A 324 -24.98 3.05 -7.69
CA LEU A 324 -24.49 2.68 -9.03
C LEU A 324 -25.31 1.54 -9.66
N ALA A 325 -26.44 1.17 -9.05
CA ALA A 325 -27.32 0.12 -9.54
C ALA A 325 -28.20 0.62 -10.70
N SER A 326 -28.39 -0.24 -11.71
CA SER A 326 -29.31 -0.02 -12.80
C SER A 326 -30.68 -0.64 -12.49
N LYS A 327 -31.66 -0.43 -13.38
CA LYS A 327 -32.96 -1.10 -13.31
C LYS A 327 -32.80 -2.63 -13.31
N ASP A 328 -31.99 -3.16 -14.21
CA ASP A 328 -31.75 -4.61 -14.34
C ASP A 328 -31.11 -5.20 -13.08
N HIS A 329 -30.17 -4.48 -12.45
CA HIS A 329 -29.56 -4.89 -11.18
C HIS A 329 -30.59 -4.96 -10.05
N THR A 330 -31.57 -4.05 -10.06
CA THR A 330 -32.65 -4.01 -9.08
C THR A 330 -33.61 -5.19 -9.26
N THR A 331 -34.00 -5.49 -10.49
CA THR A 331 -34.79 -6.69 -10.83
C THR A 331 -34.09 -7.95 -10.35
N LEU A 332 -32.77 -8.06 -10.60
CA LEU A 332 -31.99 -9.22 -10.19
C LEU A 332 -31.93 -9.35 -8.67
N LEU A 333 -31.73 -8.25 -7.94
CA LEU A 333 -31.72 -8.24 -6.47
C LEU A 333 -33.08 -8.69 -5.89
N LEU A 334 -34.19 -8.22 -6.45
CA LEU A 334 -35.53 -8.64 -6.05
C LEU A 334 -35.78 -10.12 -6.34
N ASN A 335 -35.33 -10.61 -7.50
CA ASN A 335 -35.36 -12.03 -7.83
C ASN A 335 -34.52 -12.85 -6.84
N CYS A 336 -33.39 -12.32 -6.36
CA CYS A 336 -32.59 -12.96 -5.33
C CYS A 336 -33.34 -13.05 -4.00
N TYR A 337 -33.92 -11.95 -3.49
CA TYR A 337 -34.70 -11.95 -2.24
C TYR A 337 -35.88 -12.91 -2.28
N THR A 338 -36.66 -12.89 -3.36
CA THR A 338 -37.83 -13.77 -3.51
C THR A 338 -37.44 -15.25 -3.54
N LYS A 339 -36.32 -15.59 -4.19
CA LYS A 339 -35.78 -16.96 -4.27
C LYS A 339 -35.15 -17.42 -2.94
N LEU A 340 -34.53 -16.52 -2.19
CA LEU A 340 -34.04 -16.78 -0.83
C LEU A 340 -35.15 -16.86 0.22
N LYS A 341 -36.37 -16.41 -0.12
CA LYS A 341 -37.49 -16.21 0.82
C LYS A 341 -37.13 -15.27 1.97
N ASP A 342 -36.26 -14.30 1.70
CA ASP A 342 -35.87 -13.28 2.67
C ASP A 342 -36.93 -12.16 2.69
N VAL A 343 -38.01 -12.43 3.42
CA VAL A 343 -39.17 -11.53 3.51
C VAL A 343 -38.84 -10.26 4.29
N GLU A 344 -37.88 -10.32 5.22
CA GLU A 344 -37.46 -9.18 6.02
C GLU A 344 -36.73 -8.16 5.16
N LYS A 345 -35.70 -8.58 4.41
CA LYS A 345 -34.97 -7.69 3.50
C LYS A 345 -35.84 -7.17 2.36
N LEU A 346 -36.74 -7.99 1.82
CA LEU A 346 -37.71 -7.53 0.82
C LEU A 346 -38.62 -6.43 1.40
N ASN A 347 -39.07 -6.60 2.64
CA ASN A 347 -39.85 -5.58 3.33
C ASN A 347 -39.05 -4.32 3.61
N GLU A 348 -37.82 -4.43 4.09
CA GLU A 348 -36.94 -3.27 4.32
C GLU A 348 -36.69 -2.51 3.01
N PHE A 349 -36.42 -3.23 1.92
CA PHE A 349 -36.23 -2.64 0.60
C PHE A 349 -37.48 -1.87 0.12
N ILE A 350 -38.68 -2.45 0.33
CA ILE A 350 -39.97 -1.85 -0.07
C ILE A 350 -40.44 -0.74 0.90
N LYS A 351 -40.09 -0.84 2.18
CA LYS A 351 -40.57 0.04 3.26
C LYS A 351 -39.60 1.14 3.62
N SER A 352 -38.33 1.09 3.21
CA SER A 352 -37.35 2.14 3.53
C SER A 352 -37.94 3.51 3.20
N GLU A 353 -38.12 4.31 4.24
CA GLU A 353 -39.12 5.37 4.36
C GLU A 353 -38.68 6.72 3.77
N ASP A 354 -37.63 6.77 2.94
CA ASP A 354 -37.13 8.04 2.45
C ASP A 354 -37.84 8.45 1.15
N GLY A 355 -38.67 9.50 1.27
CA GLY A 355 -39.42 10.22 0.25
C GLY A 355 -38.60 10.85 -0.89
N VAL A 356 -37.73 10.05 -1.50
CA VAL A 356 -37.00 10.27 -2.76
C VAL A 356 -37.29 9.11 -3.75
N GLY A 357 -38.23 8.22 -3.38
CA GLY A 357 -38.48 6.90 -3.95
C GLY A 357 -38.98 6.83 -5.40
N GLU A 358 -39.22 7.95 -6.09
CA GLU A 358 -39.45 7.91 -7.53
C GLU A 358 -38.16 7.71 -8.35
N GLN A 359 -36.97 7.90 -7.75
CA GLN A 359 -35.69 7.79 -8.47
C GLN A 359 -34.86 6.53 -8.17
N LYS A 360 -35.18 5.71 -7.16
CA LYS A 360 -34.29 4.60 -6.75
C LYS A 360 -34.59 3.24 -7.40
N PHE A 361 -35.83 2.97 -7.82
CA PHE A 361 -36.16 1.69 -8.48
C PHE A 361 -37.40 1.81 -9.37
N ASP A 362 -37.48 0.96 -10.39
CA ASP A 362 -38.60 0.90 -11.33
C ASP A 362 -39.80 0.19 -10.69
N VAL A 363 -40.78 0.97 -10.24
CA VAL A 363 -42.01 0.51 -9.56
C VAL A 363 -42.71 -0.62 -10.33
N GLU A 364 -42.82 -0.52 -11.64
CA GLU A 364 -43.52 -1.54 -12.46
C GLU A 364 -42.78 -2.87 -12.43
N THR A 365 -41.45 -2.80 -12.40
CA THR A 365 -40.59 -3.99 -12.35
C THR A 365 -40.69 -4.67 -10.99
N VAL A 366 -40.74 -3.89 -9.89
CA VAL A 366 -40.95 -4.43 -8.55
C VAL A 366 -42.30 -5.14 -8.44
N ILE A 367 -43.36 -4.50 -8.93
CA ILE A 367 -44.71 -5.08 -8.94
C ILE A 367 -44.72 -6.39 -9.74
N GLY A 368 -44.14 -6.40 -10.94
CA GLY A 368 -44.07 -7.56 -11.81
C GLY A 368 -43.33 -8.74 -11.16
N VAL A 369 -42.16 -8.49 -10.57
CA VAL A 369 -41.34 -9.53 -9.90
C VAL A 369 -42.07 -10.08 -8.66
N CYS A 370 -42.60 -9.21 -7.80
CA CYS A 370 -43.33 -9.64 -6.62
C CYS A 370 -44.57 -10.46 -6.98
N ARG A 371 -45.30 -10.05 -8.04
CA ARG A 371 -46.46 -10.79 -8.56
C ARG A 371 -46.06 -12.17 -9.09
N ALA A 372 -45.02 -12.25 -9.91
CA ALA A 372 -44.53 -13.51 -10.48
C ALA A 372 -44.00 -14.49 -9.42
N ALA A 373 -43.48 -13.98 -8.30
CA ALA A 373 -42.99 -14.77 -7.18
C ALA A 373 -44.06 -15.06 -6.10
N ASN A 374 -45.35 -14.78 -6.35
CA ASN A 374 -46.48 -14.94 -5.44
C ASN A 374 -46.47 -14.07 -4.16
N TYR A 375 -45.70 -12.98 -4.14
CA TYR A 375 -45.70 -11.99 -3.06
C TYR A 375 -46.74 -10.88 -3.30
N HIS A 376 -48.00 -11.28 -3.50
CA HIS A 376 -49.09 -10.38 -3.90
C HIS A 376 -49.34 -9.22 -2.92
N GLU A 377 -49.27 -9.47 -1.60
CA GLU A 377 -49.42 -8.42 -0.58
C GLU A 377 -48.34 -7.32 -0.68
N HIS A 378 -47.10 -7.71 -1.01
CA HIS A 378 -46.00 -6.77 -1.18
C HIS A 378 -46.17 -5.96 -2.47
N ALA A 379 -46.60 -6.63 -3.56
CA ALA A 379 -46.90 -5.98 -4.83
C ALA A 379 -48.03 -4.95 -4.71
N ILE A 380 -49.10 -5.25 -3.95
CA ILE A 380 -50.20 -4.33 -3.66
C ILE A 380 -49.73 -3.13 -2.84
N SER A 381 -48.91 -3.35 -1.81
CA SER A 381 -48.34 -2.28 -0.99
C SER A 381 -47.53 -1.28 -1.84
N VAL A 382 -46.68 -1.81 -2.75
CA VAL A 382 -45.90 -0.98 -3.69
C VAL A 382 -46.82 -0.25 -4.67
N ALA A 383 -47.78 -0.94 -5.29
CA ALA A 383 -48.70 -0.35 -6.26
C ALA A 383 -49.55 0.79 -5.67
N LYS A 384 -50.04 0.60 -4.44
CA LYS A 384 -50.81 1.61 -3.70
C LYS A 384 -49.97 2.83 -3.35
N LYS A 385 -48.74 2.62 -2.85
CA LYS A 385 -47.82 3.71 -2.49
C LYS A 385 -47.39 4.53 -3.70
N ALA A 386 -47.14 3.87 -4.84
CA ALA A 386 -46.68 4.52 -6.07
C ALA A 386 -47.81 5.09 -6.95
N GLY A 387 -49.07 5.04 -6.49
CA GLY A 387 -50.23 5.54 -7.24
C GLY A 387 -50.47 4.82 -8.57
N ARG A 388 -50.02 3.57 -8.72
CA ARG A 388 -50.24 2.76 -9.94
C ARG A 388 -51.57 2.02 -9.82
N HIS A 389 -52.66 2.73 -10.07
CA HIS A 389 -54.04 2.25 -9.88
C HIS A 389 -54.37 1.03 -10.74
N GLU A 390 -53.95 1.02 -12.01
CA GLU A 390 -54.16 -0.11 -12.92
C GLU A 390 -53.59 -1.42 -12.35
N TRP A 391 -52.33 -1.40 -11.92
CA TRP A 391 -51.66 -2.55 -11.32
C TRP A 391 -52.28 -2.95 -9.98
N TYR A 392 -52.66 -1.98 -9.14
CA TYR A 392 -53.33 -2.25 -7.85
C TYR A 392 -54.66 -3.00 -8.05
N LEU A 393 -55.50 -2.53 -8.98
CA LEU A 393 -56.76 -3.18 -9.33
C LEU A 393 -56.54 -4.54 -9.98
N LYS A 394 -55.56 -4.65 -10.88
CA LYS A 394 -55.23 -5.92 -11.54
C LYS A 394 -54.86 -7.02 -10.54
N ILE A 395 -54.03 -6.71 -9.55
CA ILE A 395 -53.62 -7.70 -8.54
C ILE A 395 -54.79 -8.06 -7.60
N LEU A 396 -55.62 -7.09 -7.21
CA LEU A 396 -56.81 -7.35 -6.39
C LEU A 396 -57.84 -8.24 -7.10
N LEU A 397 -58.06 -8.02 -8.39
CA LEU A 397 -59.07 -8.73 -9.18
C LEU A 397 -58.58 -10.09 -9.70
N GLU A 398 -57.37 -10.16 -10.25
CA GLU A 398 -56.85 -11.37 -10.91
C GLU A 398 -56.14 -12.32 -9.94
N ASP A 399 -55.41 -11.81 -8.93
CA ASP A 399 -54.55 -12.66 -8.08
C ASP A 399 -55.14 -12.91 -6.68
N LEU A 400 -55.71 -11.88 -6.02
CA LEU A 400 -56.21 -11.99 -4.64
C LEU A 400 -57.72 -12.23 -4.51
N GLY A 401 -58.50 -12.00 -5.57
CA GLY A 401 -59.95 -12.15 -5.56
C GLY A 401 -60.69 -11.21 -4.59
N ARG A 402 -60.10 -10.05 -4.25
CA ARG A 402 -60.65 -9.08 -3.29
C ARG A 402 -61.51 -8.04 -4.01
N TYR A 403 -62.66 -8.48 -4.53
CA TYR A 403 -63.55 -7.65 -5.35
C TYR A 403 -64.16 -6.46 -4.60
N GLU A 404 -64.48 -6.62 -3.31
CA GLU A 404 -65.05 -5.54 -2.48
C GLU A 404 -64.05 -4.40 -2.26
N GLU A 405 -62.79 -4.72 -1.95
CA GLU A 405 -61.73 -3.73 -1.79
C GLU A 405 -61.43 -3.01 -3.12
N ALA A 406 -61.47 -3.73 -4.25
CA ALA A 406 -61.30 -3.13 -5.57
C ALA A 406 -62.43 -2.13 -5.89
N LEU A 407 -63.69 -2.46 -5.58
CA LEU A 407 -64.83 -1.56 -5.77
C LEU A 407 -64.78 -0.33 -4.86
N GLN A 408 -64.37 -0.50 -3.60
CA GLN A 408 -64.15 0.60 -2.66
C GLN A 408 -63.00 1.50 -3.10
N TYR A 409 -61.93 0.93 -3.66
CA TYR A 409 -60.82 1.71 -4.18
C TYR A 409 -61.22 2.51 -5.43
N ILE A 410 -61.94 1.90 -6.38
CA ILE A 410 -62.46 2.58 -7.58
C ILE A 410 -63.38 3.73 -7.20
N SER A 411 -64.27 3.55 -6.21
CA SER A 411 -65.18 4.62 -5.77
C SER A 411 -64.47 5.77 -5.04
N SER A 412 -63.26 5.54 -4.55
CA SER A 412 -62.41 6.55 -3.90
C SER A 412 -61.51 7.34 -4.86
N LEU A 413 -61.37 6.90 -6.12
CA LEU A 413 -60.55 7.60 -7.13
C LEU A 413 -61.35 8.76 -7.75
N GLU A 414 -60.75 9.95 -7.84
CA GLU A 414 -61.39 11.12 -8.46
C GLU A 414 -61.62 10.91 -9.98
N LEU A 415 -62.77 11.37 -10.48
CA LEU A 415 -63.31 11.18 -11.83
C LEU A 415 -62.38 11.57 -13.00
N SER A 416 -61.28 12.30 -12.75
CA SER A 416 -60.29 12.67 -13.77
C SER A 416 -59.25 11.57 -14.06
N GLN A 417 -59.03 10.64 -13.12
CA GLN A 417 -58.12 9.49 -13.29
C GLN A 417 -58.85 8.20 -13.67
N ALA A 418 -60.15 8.12 -13.40
CA ALA A 418 -60.99 6.98 -13.76
C ALA A 418 -61.29 6.90 -15.27
N GLY A 419 -61.35 8.03 -15.97
CA GLY A 419 -61.93 8.12 -17.33
C GLY A 419 -61.17 7.38 -18.43
N GLY A 420 -59.87 7.12 -18.29
CA GLY A 420 -59.09 6.35 -19.26
C GLY A 420 -59.01 4.85 -18.96
N ASP A 421 -58.87 4.51 -17.68
CA ASP A 421 -58.59 3.13 -17.24
C ASP A 421 -59.86 2.31 -17.00
N SER A 422 -60.96 2.93 -16.57
CA SER A 422 -62.21 2.19 -16.40
C SER A 422 -62.72 1.67 -17.74
N GLU A 423 -62.73 2.49 -18.79
CA GLU A 423 -63.31 2.12 -20.08
C GLU A 423 -62.56 0.97 -20.76
N ARG A 424 -61.25 0.88 -20.58
CA ARG A 424 -60.39 -0.16 -21.17
C ARG A 424 -60.48 -1.51 -20.46
N VAL A 425 -60.65 -1.49 -19.13
CA VAL A 425 -60.92 -2.71 -18.33
C VAL A 425 -62.35 -3.19 -18.55
N TRP A 426 -63.32 -2.28 -18.64
CA TRP A 426 -64.72 -2.60 -18.94
C TRP A 426 -64.91 -3.22 -20.34
N GLN A 427 -64.18 -2.77 -21.37
CA GLN A 427 -64.29 -3.33 -22.72
C GLN A 427 -63.67 -4.74 -22.89
N ASN A 428 -62.66 -5.11 -22.10
CA ASN A 428 -62.04 -6.44 -22.19
C ASN A 428 -62.86 -7.53 -21.47
N TYR A 429 -63.62 -7.19 -20.43
CA TYR A 429 -64.38 -8.17 -19.65
C TYR A 429 -65.77 -8.53 -20.23
N TYR A 430 -66.31 -7.72 -21.15
CA TYR A 430 -67.62 -7.96 -21.78
C TYR A 430 -67.56 -8.61 -23.18
N ARG A 431 -66.39 -9.11 -23.62
CA ARG A 431 -66.21 -9.85 -24.88
C ARG A 431 -65.79 -11.32 -24.69
N ALA A 432 -66.27 -11.96 -23.64
CA ALA A 432 -66.24 -13.42 -23.47
C ALA A 432 -67.65 -14.01 -23.58
#